data_AF-A0A947R6J0-F1
#
_entry.id   AF-A0A947R6J0-F1
#
_cell.length_a   1.000
_cell.length_b   1.000
_cell.length_c   1.000
_cell.angle_alpha   90.00
_cell.angle_beta   90.00
_cell.angle_gamma   90.00
#
_symmetry.space_group_name_H-M   'P 1'
#
loop_
_entity.id
_entity.type
_entity.pdbx_description
1 polymer ?
#
loop_
_entity_poly.entity_id
_entity_poly.type
_entity_poly.pdbx_seq_one_letter_code
_entity_poly.pdbx_strand_id
1 'polypeptide(L)'
;MLVRLFLSVLLVMSSAFLGCDQLGTTSQTGSISGVVSQGGIGVEGVTVELSGDAQKNVTTGNDGSYSFTSLQPGTYSVSPSKEFGTASPDGIEVLIEEDNLKATGVDFDIDIEVENPNPACKERVWKGDYVALTTLGVQLLSGITTVTGNLTITSTTWPDLGGLECLQHVGGNLTLSGNALASLEGLNNLTTVGGSLTILGNALIDLTGIRNLQSVGGHLTLSGTTALSFKGLENLDTIDGNLTIVANPVLLDIKSLSNLTGVKDLYITANPCLLSLEGLNGIRSSGNVGIVANPAITSLKGLENLEIVEGFLSERRQNK
;
A
#
# COMPACT_ATOMS: atom_id res chain seq x y z
N MET A 1 -26.05 -42.89 -90.76
CA MET A 1 -24.87 -42.38 -90.03
C MET A 1 -24.84 -43.12 -88.70
N LEU A 2 -23.69 -43.73 -88.40
CA LEU A 2 -23.30 -44.63 -87.30
C LEU A 2 -24.00 -44.41 -85.94
N VAL A 3 -24.12 -45.35 -84.98
CA VAL A 3 -23.96 -46.81 -84.83
C VAL A 3 -24.47 -47.11 -83.40
N ARG A 4 -25.07 -48.30 -83.23
CA ARG A 4 -25.57 -48.91 -81.97
C ARG A 4 -24.54 -48.97 -80.83
N LEU A 5 -25.00 -48.96 -79.56
CA LEU A 5 -24.75 -50.08 -78.64
C LEU A 5 -25.71 -50.10 -77.42
N PHE A 6 -26.45 -51.20 -77.30
CA PHE A 6 -27.11 -51.68 -76.08
C PHE A 6 -26.07 -52.29 -75.13
N LEU A 7 -26.20 -52.12 -73.81
CA LEU A 7 -26.34 -53.26 -72.87
C LEU A 7 -26.75 -52.82 -71.46
N SER A 8 -27.73 -53.56 -70.96
CA SER A 8 -28.35 -53.65 -69.63
C SER A 8 -27.41 -54.15 -68.50
N VAL A 9 -27.72 -53.82 -67.24
CA VAL A 9 -28.10 -54.77 -66.16
C VAL A 9 -28.48 -54.01 -64.88
N LEU A 10 -29.54 -54.52 -64.24
CA LEU A 10 -30.21 -54.13 -63.00
C LEU A 10 -29.44 -54.60 -61.75
N LEU A 11 -29.37 -53.78 -60.68
CA LEU A 11 -29.43 -54.28 -59.29
C LEU A 11 -30.01 -53.20 -58.36
N VAL A 12 -30.71 -53.67 -57.33
CA VAL A 12 -31.72 -53.00 -56.52
C VAL A 12 -31.25 -52.94 -55.05
N MET A 13 -31.65 -51.86 -54.33
CA MET A 13 -31.74 -51.67 -52.86
C MET A 13 -30.48 -51.46 -52.00
N SER A 14 -30.71 -50.62 -50.96
CA SER A 14 -29.92 -50.36 -49.74
C SER A 14 -28.77 -49.38 -49.94
N SER A 15 -28.57 -48.33 -49.16
CA SER A 15 -28.94 -48.03 -47.78
C SER A 15 -28.90 -46.51 -47.60
N ALA A 16 -29.54 -46.02 -46.54
CA ALA A 16 -29.41 -44.66 -46.06
C ALA A 16 -27.94 -44.20 -46.08
N PHE A 17 -27.65 -43.08 -46.73
CA PHE A 17 -26.53 -42.25 -46.28
C PHE A 17 -27.12 -41.27 -45.27
N LEU A 18 -27.10 -41.69 -44.01
CA LEU A 18 -26.85 -40.74 -42.95
C LEU A 18 -25.54 -40.03 -43.34
N GLY A 19 -25.64 -38.78 -43.78
CA GLY A 19 -24.53 -37.86 -43.60
C GLY A 19 -24.31 -37.77 -42.10
N CYS A 20 -23.31 -38.51 -41.64
CA CYS A 20 -22.84 -38.55 -40.26
C CYS A 20 -22.67 -37.12 -39.76
N ASP A 21 -23.34 -36.84 -38.64
CA ASP A 21 -23.12 -35.76 -37.70
C ASP A 21 -22.66 -34.41 -38.28
N GLN A 22 -23.53 -33.42 -38.11
CA GLN A 22 -23.04 -32.13 -37.68
C GLN A 22 -22.04 -32.38 -36.55
N LEU A 23 -20.74 -32.29 -36.86
CA LEU A 23 -19.74 -32.05 -35.84
C LEU A 23 -20.19 -30.74 -35.21
N GLY A 24 -20.90 -30.85 -34.09
CA GLY A 24 -21.00 -29.77 -33.13
C GLY A 24 -19.56 -29.47 -32.78
N THR A 25 -18.97 -28.48 -33.47
CA THR A 25 -17.72 -27.91 -33.04
C THR A 25 -18.06 -27.29 -31.70
N THR A 26 -17.72 -27.98 -30.61
CA THR A 26 -17.58 -27.31 -29.33
C THR A 26 -16.53 -26.25 -29.58
N SER A 27 -16.98 -25.01 -29.80
CA SER A 27 -16.12 -23.85 -30.00
C SER A 27 -15.32 -23.71 -28.71
N GLN A 28 -14.12 -24.30 -28.71
CA GLN A 28 -13.23 -24.22 -27.58
C GLN A 28 -12.71 -22.79 -27.53
N THR A 29 -12.70 -22.22 -26.33
CA THR A 29 -12.25 -20.85 -26.12
C THR A 29 -10.91 -20.84 -25.40
N GLY A 30 -10.02 -19.95 -25.81
CA GLY A 30 -8.72 -19.74 -25.20
C GLY A 30 -8.67 -18.68 -24.11
N SER A 31 -7.45 -18.47 -23.62
CA SER A 31 -7.12 -17.49 -22.58
C SER A 31 -5.76 -16.85 -22.80
N ILE A 32 -5.64 -15.59 -22.38
CA ILE A 32 -4.38 -14.82 -22.35
C ILE A 32 -4.13 -14.38 -20.90
N SER A 33 -2.92 -14.57 -20.39
CA SER A 33 -2.55 -14.14 -19.04
C SER A 33 -1.10 -13.68 -18.94
N GLY A 34 -0.82 -12.79 -17.99
CA GLY A 34 0.52 -12.34 -17.68
C GLY A 34 0.55 -11.53 -16.38
N VAL A 35 1.67 -10.87 -16.16
CA VAL A 35 1.91 -9.98 -15.03
C VAL A 35 2.25 -8.60 -15.55
N VAL A 36 1.62 -7.58 -14.99
CA VAL A 36 2.13 -6.22 -15.07
C VAL A 36 2.99 -6.00 -13.85
N SER A 37 4.28 -5.75 -14.08
CA SER A 37 5.26 -5.53 -13.03
C SER A 37 5.97 -4.20 -13.19
N GLN A 38 6.71 -3.81 -12.17
CA GLN A 38 7.72 -2.77 -12.25
C GLN A 38 8.98 -3.26 -11.55
N GLY A 39 10.07 -3.43 -12.29
CA GLY A 39 11.32 -3.95 -11.74
C GLY A 39 11.14 -5.33 -11.08
N GLY A 40 10.20 -6.14 -11.60
CA GLY A 40 9.88 -7.48 -11.11
C GLY A 40 8.88 -7.55 -9.94
N ILE A 41 8.33 -6.42 -9.48
CA ILE A 41 7.26 -6.40 -8.47
C ILE A 41 5.92 -6.21 -9.18
N GLY A 42 4.96 -7.10 -8.93
CA GLY A 42 3.61 -7.00 -9.49
C GLY A 42 2.89 -5.72 -9.08
N VAL A 43 2.26 -5.06 -10.04
CA VAL A 43 1.54 -3.79 -9.83
C VAL A 43 0.04 -4.06 -9.85
N GLU A 44 -0.62 -3.87 -8.70
CA GLU A 44 -2.08 -3.98 -8.55
C GLU A 44 -2.80 -2.80 -9.18
N GLY A 45 -4.03 -3.01 -9.66
CA GLY A 45 -4.90 -1.91 -10.07
C GLY A 45 -4.67 -1.39 -11.48
N VAL A 46 -3.70 -1.94 -12.22
CA VAL A 46 -3.46 -1.58 -13.62
C VAL A 46 -4.58 -2.15 -14.48
N THR A 47 -5.25 -1.30 -15.25
CA THR A 47 -6.22 -1.78 -16.24
C THR A 47 -5.46 -2.34 -17.43
N VAL A 48 -5.70 -3.60 -17.78
CA VAL A 48 -5.18 -4.23 -18.99
C VAL A 48 -6.31 -4.33 -19.99
N GLU A 49 -6.09 -3.78 -21.18
CA GLU A 49 -7.04 -3.78 -22.28
C GLU A 49 -6.65 -4.85 -23.29
N LEU A 50 -7.66 -5.59 -23.76
CA LEU A 50 -7.57 -6.52 -24.87
C LEU A 50 -8.45 -6.00 -26.00
N SER A 51 -7.87 -5.94 -27.19
CA SER A 51 -8.51 -5.53 -28.45
C SER A 51 -8.20 -6.52 -29.58
N GLY A 52 -8.75 -6.30 -30.78
CA GLY A 52 -8.65 -7.22 -31.92
C GLY A 52 -9.98 -7.95 -32.15
N ASP A 53 -9.94 -9.28 -32.19
CA ASP A 53 -11.12 -10.12 -32.44
C ASP A 53 -12.16 -10.11 -31.29
N ALA A 54 -11.79 -9.57 -30.14
CA ALA A 54 -12.71 -9.19 -29.06
C ALA A 54 -12.21 -7.92 -28.37
N GLN A 55 -13.10 -7.28 -27.61
CA GLN A 55 -12.74 -6.16 -26.75
C GLN A 55 -13.12 -6.48 -25.30
N LYS A 56 -12.13 -6.51 -24.41
CA LYS A 56 -12.30 -6.77 -22.96
C LYS A 56 -11.33 -5.91 -22.17
N ASN A 57 -11.63 -5.69 -20.90
CA ASN A 57 -10.71 -5.12 -19.94
C ASN A 57 -10.72 -5.95 -18.65
N VAL A 58 -9.59 -5.96 -17.97
CA VAL A 58 -9.43 -6.53 -16.63
C VAL A 58 -8.51 -5.63 -15.83
N THR A 59 -8.51 -5.77 -14.52
CA THR A 59 -7.60 -5.05 -13.63
C THR A 59 -6.67 -6.06 -12.98
N THR A 60 -5.39 -5.72 -12.85
CA THR A 60 -4.39 -6.59 -12.21
C THR A 60 -4.70 -6.81 -10.73
N GLY A 61 -4.43 -8.02 -10.24
CA GLY A 61 -4.49 -8.37 -8.83
C GLY A 61 -3.31 -7.85 -8.02
N ASN A 62 -3.30 -8.15 -6.72
CA ASN A 62 -2.27 -7.69 -5.76
C ASN A 62 -0.83 -8.11 -6.11
N ASP A 63 -0.67 -9.14 -6.94
CA ASP A 63 0.60 -9.67 -7.43
C ASP A 63 0.89 -9.25 -8.89
N GLY A 64 0.13 -8.27 -9.42
CA GLY A 64 0.24 -7.81 -10.80
C GLY A 64 -0.37 -8.75 -11.84
N SER A 65 -0.95 -9.88 -11.43
CA SER A 65 -1.51 -10.87 -12.36
C SER A 65 -2.79 -10.38 -13.02
N TYR A 66 -2.98 -10.74 -14.29
CA TYR A 66 -4.22 -10.52 -15.02
C TYR A 66 -4.54 -11.70 -15.94
N SER A 67 -5.82 -11.89 -16.29
CA SER A 67 -6.23 -12.91 -17.26
C SER A 67 -7.49 -12.56 -18.04
N PHE A 68 -7.47 -12.84 -19.34
CA PHE A 68 -8.64 -12.85 -20.21
C PHE A 68 -9.02 -14.29 -20.51
N THR A 69 -10.29 -14.64 -20.35
CA THR A 69 -10.84 -15.97 -20.64
C THR A 69 -11.94 -15.90 -21.69
N SER A 70 -12.38 -17.04 -22.20
CA SER A 70 -13.46 -17.13 -23.19
C SER A 70 -13.15 -16.32 -24.47
N LEU A 71 -11.95 -16.49 -25.01
CA LEU A 71 -11.50 -15.89 -26.27
C LEU A 71 -11.67 -16.90 -27.41
N GLN A 72 -12.19 -16.49 -28.56
CA GLN A 72 -12.19 -17.36 -29.74
C GLN A 72 -10.78 -17.45 -30.33
N PRO A 73 -10.44 -18.52 -31.08
CA PRO A 73 -9.24 -18.52 -31.92
C PRO A 73 -9.24 -17.27 -32.81
N GLY A 74 -8.11 -16.56 -32.81
CA GLY A 74 -8.03 -15.20 -33.36
C GLY A 74 -6.80 -14.44 -32.91
N THR A 75 -6.68 -13.21 -33.39
CA THR A 75 -5.57 -12.30 -33.10
C THR A 75 -6.03 -11.20 -32.16
N TYR A 76 -5.25 -11.00 -31.10
CA TYR A 76 -5.51 -10.04 -30.05
C TYR A 76 -4.34 -9.11 -29.85
N SER A 77 -4.61 -7.87 -29.44
CA SER A 77 -3.61 -6.94 -28.93
C SER A 77 -3.90 -6.67 -27.46
N VAL A 78 -2.90 -6.88 -26.61
CA VAL A 78 -2.97 -6.67 -25.17
C VAL A 78 -2.10 -5.47 -24.82
N SER A 79 -2.65 -4.51 -24.08
CA SER A 79 -1.92 -3.31 -23.66
C SER A 79 -2.38 -2.82 -22.28
N PRO A 80 -1.46 -2.56 -21.34
CA PRO A 80 -1.80 -1.96 -20.06
C PRO A 80 -2.07 -0.45 -20.19
N SER A 81 -2.91 0.07 -19.29
CA SER A 81 -3.22 1.49 -19.18
C SER A 81 -1.98 2.29 -18.75
N LYS A 82 -1.83 3.50 -19.29
CA LYS A 82 -0.69 4.39 -19.00
C LYS A 82 -0.83 5.23 -17.72
N GLU A 83 -1.78 4.89 -16.84
CA GLU A 83 -2.04 5.64 -15.60
C GLU A 83 -0.85 5.59 -14.62
N PHE A 84 -0.09 4.50 -14.66
CA PHE A 84 1.00 4.23 -13.73
C PHE A 84 2.39 4.46 -14.33
N GLY A 85 2.52 4.66 -15.65
CA GLY A 85 3.78 4.87 -16.34
C GLY A 85 3.72 4.45 -17.80
N THR A 86 4.88 4.35 -18.46
CA THR A 86 5.02 3.78 -19.80
C THR A 86 5.30 2.29 -19.68
N ALA A 87 4.45 1.46 -20.27
CA ALA A 87 4.73 0.03 -20.32
C ALA A 87 5.78 -0.30 -21.39
N SER A 88 6.61 -1.27 -21.06
CA SER A 88 7.63 -1.87 -21.92
C SER A 88 7.43 -3.39 -21.91
N PRO A 89 6.98 -3.99 -23.03
CA PRO A 89 6.49 -3.32 -24.25
C PRO A 89 5.19 -2.50 -24.01
N ASP A 90 4.82 -1.60 -24.91
CA ASP A 90 3.58 -0.79 -24.78
C ASP A 90 2.31 -1.54 -25.23
N GLY A 91 2.51 -2.67 -25.90
CA GLY A 91 1.49 -3.66 -26.22
C GLY A 91 2.12 -4.94 -26.78
N ILE A 92 1.41 -6.05 -26.69
CA ILE A 92 1.82 -7.34 -27.26
C ILE A 92 0.69 -7.86 -28.12
N GLU A 93 1.00 -8.20 -29.38
CA GLU A 93 0.11 -8.98 -30.22
C GLU A 93 0.22 -10.46 -29.86
N VAL A 94 -0.93 -11.11 -29.70
CA VAL A 94 -1.06 -12.50 -29.26
C VAL A 94 -2.01 -13.24 -30.21
N LEU A 95 -1.56 -14.39 -30.71
CA LEU A 95 -2.37 -15.29 -31.52
C LEU A 95 -2.89 -16.44 -30.65
N ILE A 96 -4.19 -16.71 -30.71
CA ILE A 96 -4.82 -17.90 -30.14
C ILE A 96 -5.22 -18.82 -31.29
N GLU A 97 -4.66 -20.03 -31.33
CA GLU A 97 -4.90 -21.02 -32.38
C GLU A 97 -5.84 -22.12 -31.89
N GLU A 98 -6.52 -22.81 -32.81
CA GLU A 98 -7.44 -23.91 -32.46
C GLU A 98 -6.74 -25.06 -31.71
N ASP A 99 -5.45 -25.26 -31.96
CA ASP A 99 -4.58 -26.26 -31.35
C ASP A 99 -3.70 -25.70 -30.21
N ASN A 100 -3.70 -24.38 -29.99
CA ASN A 100 -3.00 -23.72 -28.89
C ASN A 100 -3.83 -22.59 -28.25
N LEU A 101 -4.73 -22.99 -27.35
CA LEU A 101 -5.72 -22.12 -26.73
C LEU A 101 -5.20 -21.28 -25.55
N LYS A 102 -3.91 -21.34 -25.19
CA LYS A 102 -3.37 -20.64 -24.00
C LYS A 102 -2.12 -19.86 -24.34
N ALA A 103 -2.17 -18.55 -24.14
CA ALA A 103 -1.01 -17.68 -24.12
C ALA A 103 -0.72 -17.21 -22.68
N THR A 104 0.48 -17.52 -22.19
CA THR A 104 0.95 -17.15 -20.85
C THR A 104 2.25 -16.38 -20.94
N GLY A 105 2.57 -15.56 -19.94
CA GLY A 105 3.80 -14.75 -19.94
C GLY A 105 3.70 -13.53 -20.85
N VAL A 106 2.47 -13.04 -21.08
CA VAL A 106 2.23 -11.76 -21.76
C VAL A 106 2.49 -10.65 -20.74
N ASP A 107 3.76 -10.47 -20.42
CA ASP A 107 4.17 -9.64 -19.28
C ASP A 107 4.54 -8.23 -19.73
N PHE A 108 4.33 -7.27 -18.85
CA PHE A 108 4.63 -5.86 -19.07
C PHE A 108 5.45 -5.32 -17.90
N ASP A 109 6.52 -4.58 -18.19
CA ASP A 109 7.23 -3.81 -17.18
C ASP A 109 6.83 -2.34 -17.31
N ILE A 110 6.34 -1.73 -16.23
CA ILE A 110 6.01 -0.31 -16.22
C ILE A 110 7.28 0.47 -15.88
N ASP A 111 7.84 1.11 -16.89
CA ASP A 111 8.81 2.17 -16.68
C ASP A 111 8.06 3.43 -16.24
N ILE A 112 8.20 3.78 -14.97
CA ILE A 112 7.90 5.14 -14.53
C ILE A 112 9.07 5.99 -15.02
N GLU A 113 8.86 6.85 -16.02
CA GLU A 113 9.86 7.86 -16.39
C GLU A 113 10.18 8.69 -15.14
N VAL A 114 11.36 8.47 -14.56
CA VAL A 114 11.89 9.19 -13.38
C VAL A 114 12.42 10.58 -13.78
N GLU A 115 11.99 11.13 -14.92
CA GLU A 115 12.25 12.55 -15.23
C GLU A 115 11.30 13.44 -14.43
N ASN A 116 11.66 13.63 -13.15
CA ASN A 116 11.88 14.92 -12.51
C ASN A 116 11.64 14.77 -10.98
N PRO A 117 12.63 15.03 -10.11
CA PRO A 117 12.45 15.00 -8.66
C PRO A 117 11.43 16.02 -8.13
N ASN A 118 10.94 16.97 -8.94
CA ASN A 118 9.80 17.82 -8.62
C ASN A 118 9.31 18.62 -9.85
N PRO A 119 8.10 18.34 -10.38
CA PRO A 119 7.27 19.44 -10.87
C PRO A 119 5.81 19.23 -10.48
N ALA A 120 5.46 19.73 -9.30
CA ALA A 120 4.12 19.77 -8.69
C ALA A 120 3.56 18.38 -8.29
N CYS A 121 3.30 18.20 -7.00
CA CYS A 121 2.50 17.10 -6.49
C CYS A 121 1.18 17.03 -7.25
N LYS A 122 1.06 16.08 -8.19
CA LYS A 122 -0.03 16.04 -9.20
C LYS A 122 -1.37 15.56 -8.63
N GLU A 123 -1.66 15.79 -7.34
CA GLU A 123 -2.86 15.31 -6.62
C GLU A 123 -3.19 13.83 -6.92
N ARG A 124 -2.15 13.00 -7.14
CA ARG A 124 -2.37 11.58 -7.43
C ARG A 124 -2.82 10.87 -6.15
N VAL A 125 -3.71 9.90 -6.31
CA VAL A 125 -4.30 9.14 -5.21
C VAL A 125 -4.00 7.65 -5.42
N TRP A 126 -3.35 7.02 -4.46
CA TRP A 126 -3.25 5.57 -4.36
C TRP A 126 -4.50 5.03 -3.67
N LYS A 127 -5.25 4.17 -4.36
CA LYS A 127 -6.47 3.56 -3.80
C LYS A 127 -6.13 2.24 -3.13
N GLY A 128 -6.62 2.07 -1.91
CA GLY A 128 -6.41 0.85 -1.12
C GLY A 128 -5.14 0.88 -0.28
N ASP A 129 -4.79 -0.30 0.24
CA ASP A 129 -3.65 -0.50 1.10
C ASP A 129 -2.35 -0.63 0.27
N TYR A 130 -1.23 -0.21 0.84
CA TYR A 130 0.09 -0.34 0.23
C TYR A 130 1.13 -0.81 1.26
N VAL A 131 1.96 -1.76 0.86
CA VAL A 131 3.07 -2.27 1.67
C VAL A 131 4.37 -2.08 0.91
N ALA A 132 5.17 -1.10 1.33
CA ALA A 132 6.52 -0.92 0.84
C ALA A 132 7.46 -1.89 1.58
N LEU A 133 7.90 -2.92 0.86
CA LEU A 133 8.95 -3.83 1.31
C LEU A 133 10.33 -3.38 0.80
N THR A 134 10.36 -2.40 -0.11
CA THR A 134 11.59 -1.85 -0.66
C THR A 134 11.63 -0.34 -0.87
N THR A 135 12.82 0.27 -1.05
CA THR A 135 13.04 1.69 -1.38
C THR A 135 12.48 1.98 -2.74
N LEU A 136 12.68 1.06 -3.69
CA LEU A 136 11.99 1.15 -4.96
C LEU A 136 10.47 1.14 -4.76
N GLY A 137 9.95 0.34 -3.83
CA GLY A 137 8.55 0.37 -3.41
C GLY A 137 8.09 1.74 -2.89
N VAL A 138 8.88 2.40 -2.02
CA VAL A 138 8.55 3.76 -1.57
C VAL A 138 8.57 4.77 -2.73
N GLN A 139 9.51 4.62 -3.67
CA GLN A 139 9.60 5.47 -4.87
C GLN A 139 8.37 5.34 -5.80
N LEU A 140 7.63 4.23 -5.74
CA LEU A 140 6.35 4.08 -6.48
C LEU A 140 5.30 5.08 -6.03
N LEU A 141 5.43 5.60 -4.80
CA LEU A 141 4.54 6.61 -4.25
C LEU A 141 4.97 8.03 -4.65
N SER A 142 5.99 8.19 -5.50
CA SER A 142 6.40 9.51 -6.00
C SER A 142 5.24 10.25 -6.67
N GLY A 143 4.99 11.47 -6.17
CA GLY A 143 3.90 12.33 -6.60
C GLY A 143 2.51 11.94 -6.07
N ILE A 144 2.38 10.87 -5.28
CA ILE A 144 1.14 10.52 -4.58
C ILE A 144 0.92 11.50 -3.44
N THR A 145 -0.28 12.08 -3.38
CA THR A 145 -0.71 12.99 -2.31
C THR A 145 -1.57 12.30 -1.26
N THR A 146 -2.25 11.23 -1.65
CA THR A 146 -3.15 10.49 -0.76
C THR A 146 -3.01 9.00 -0.98
N VAL A 147 -2.85 8.24 0.10
CA VAL A 147 -3.10 6.79 0.12
C VAL A 147 -4.43 6.60 0.83
N THR A 148 -5.47 6.06 0.17
CA THR A 148 -6.80 5.96 0.78
C THR A 148 -6.91 4.87 1.85
N GLY A 149 -6.05 3.86 1.78
CA GLY A 149 -5.96 2.76 2.75
C GLY A 149 -4.78 2.89 3.70
N ASN A 150 -4.30 1.75 4.18
CA ASN A 150 -3.13 1.62 5.04
C ASN A 150 -1.84 1.79 4.25
N LEU A 151 -0.86 2.51 4.79
CA LEU A 151 0.51 2.56 4.28
C LEU A 151 1.45 1.89 5.29
N THR A 152 2.08 0.79 4.88
CA THR A 152 3.02 0.02 5.71
C THR A 152 4.40 0.03 5.09
N ILE A 153 5.42 0.45 5.84
CA ILE A 153 6.83 0.47 5.43
C ILE A 153 7.62 -0.28 6.50
N THR A 154 8.12 -1.46 6.16
CA THR A 154 8.74 -2.37 7.14
C THR A 154 9.97 -3.09 6.60
N SER A 155 10.86 -3.47 7.51
CA SER A 155 12.01 -4.34 7.25
C SER A 155 12.98 -3.79 6.21
N THR A 156 13.09 -2.47 6.09
CA THR A 156 14.04 -1.85 5.18
C THR A 156 15.39 -1.63 5.87
N THR A 157 16.48 -2.00 5.21
CA THR A 157 17.85 -1.60 5.60
C THR A 157 18.13 -0.15 5.20
N TRP A 158 17.09 0.62 4.91
CA TRP A 158 17.17 1.84 4.12
C TRP A 158 16.97 3.11 4.94
N PRO A 159 17.70 4.19 4.60
CA PRO A 159 17.87 5.32 5.51
C PRO A 159 16.78 6.40 5.40
N ASP A 160 15.99 6.44 4.32
CA ASP A 160 15.06 7.53 4.01
C ASP A 160 13.72 7.06 3.41
N LEU A 161 12.78 8.00 3.29
CA LEU A 161 11.43 7.81 2.73
C LEU A 161 11.28 8.57 1.40
N GLY A 162 12.34 8.64 0.60
CA GLY A 162 12.32 9.27 -0.71
C GLY A 162 11.24 8.70 -1.62
N GLY A 163 10.44 9.56 -2.23
CA GLY A 163 9.20 9.22 -2.95
C GLY A 163 7.92 9.65 -2.22
N LEU A 164 7.97 9.92 -0.91
CA LEU A 164 6.79 10.38 -0.16
C LEU A 164 6.65 11.90 -0.09
N GLU A 165 7.48 12.67 -0.79
CA GLU A 165 7.57 14.13 -0.65
C GLU A 165 6.26 14.85 -0.93
N CYS A 166 5.35 14.22 -1.67
CA CYS A 166 4.03 14.74 -1.97
C CYS A 166 2.92 14.23 -1.06
N LEU A 167 3.17 13.22 -0.24
CA LEU A 167 2.16 12.57 0.59
C LEU A 167 1.65 13.54 1.65
N GLN A 168 0.35 13.80 1.61
CA GLN A 168 -0.35 14.71 2.52
C GLN A 168 -1.33 13.96 3.43
N HIS A 169 -1.91 12.86 2.95
CA HIS A 169 -2.98 12.14 3.65
C HIS A 169 -2.77 10.62 3.54
N VAL A 170 -2.89 9.93 4.67
CA VAL A 170 -3.08 8.47 4.71
C VAL A 170 -4.46 8.21 5.30
N GLY A 171 -5.38 7.61 4.53
CA GLY A 171 -6.76 7.38 4.96
C GLY A 171 -6.88 6.30 6.03
N GLY A 172 -6.00 5.29 6.00
CA GLY A 172 -5.89 4.24 7.01
C GLY A 172 -4.75 4.47 7.99
N ASN A 173 -4.13 3.38 8.43
CA ASN A 173 -2.97 3.38 9.31
C ASN A 173 -1.69 3.71 8.55
N LEU A 174 -0.78 4.46 9.17
CA LEU A 174 0.61 4.60 8.72
C LEU A 174 1.51 3.83 9.68
N THR A 175 2.18 2.78 9.18
CA THR A 175 3.08 1.93 9.97
C THR A 175 4.50 2.02 9.43
N LEU A 176 5.42 2.52 10.25
CA LEU A 176 6.86 2.56 9.99
C LEU A 176 7.57 1.67 11.03
N SER A 177 7.85 0.41 10.70
CA SER A 177 8.30 -0.58 11.69
C SER A 177 9.54 -1.36 11.28
N GLY A 178 10.53 -1.41 12.16
CA GLY A 178 11.73 -2.23 12.01
C GLY A 178 12.62 -1.81 10.85
N ASN A 179 12.70 -0.50 10.57
CA ASN A 179 13.58 0.04 9.55
C ASN A 179 14.79 0.72 10.19
N ALA A 180 15.88 0.88 9.43
CA ALA A 180 17.06 1.63 9.86
C ALA A 180 16.91 3.15 9.64
N LEU A 181 15.68 3.68 9.61
CA LEU A 181 15.41 5.09 9.33
C LEU A 181 16.04 6.01 10.37
N ALA A 182 16.86 6.95 9.91
CA ALA A 182 17.45 7.99 10.75
C ALA A 182 16.60 9.27 10.78
N SER A 183 15.77 9.48 9.76
CA SER A 183 14.84 10.59 9.64
C SER A 183 13.51 10.12 9.04
N LEU A 184 12.48 10.98 9.15
CA LEU A 184 11.20 10.84 8.45
C LEU A 184 11.13 11.75 7.22
N GLU A 185 12.28 12.20 6.72
CA GLU A 185 12.34 13.05 5.53
C GLU A 185 11.70 12.31 4.34
N GLY A 186 10.84 13.02 3.63
CA GLY A 186 9.85 12.44 2.72
C GLY A 186 8.43 12.74 3.19
N LEU A 187 8.13 12.59 4.48
CA LEU A 187 6.79 12.83 5.02
C LEU A 187 6.47 14.31 5.32
N ASN A 188 7.30 15.24 4.84
CA ASN A 188 7.26 16.65 5.24
C ASN A 188 5.92 17.35 4.96
N ASN A 189 5.12 16.82 4.03
CA ASN A 189 3.80 17.36 3.66
C ASN A 189 2.64 16.59 4.30
N LEU A 190 2.90 15.52 5.06
CA LEU A 190 1.87 14.73 5.73
C LEU A 190 1.18 15.59 6.78
N THR A 191 -0.14 15.76 6.62
CA THR A 191 -0.98 16.54 7.54
C THR A 191 -1.92 15.65 8.35
N THR A 192 -2.32 14.49 7.80
CA THR A 192 -3.31 13.63 8.45
C THR A 192 -3.00 12.14 8.27
N VAL A 193 -3.26 11.38 9.32
CA VAL A 193 -3.39 9.92 9.29
C VAL A 193 -4.79 9.58 9.82
N GLY A 194 -5.67 9.05 8.97
CA GLY A 194 -7.06 8.76 9.33
C GLY A 194 -7.19 7.61 10.33
N GLY A 195 -6.25 6.66 10.30
CA GLY A 195 -6.12 5.59 11.29
C GLY A 195 -5.02 5.87 12.32
N SER A 196 -4.32 4.83 12.72
CA SER A 196 -3.21 4.88 13.69
C SER A 196 -1.87 5.19 13.01
N LEU A 197 -1.05 5.99 13.68
CA LEU A 197 0.36 6.18 13.33
C LEU A 197 1.21 5.33 14.28
N THR A 198 1.93 4.34 13.71
CA THR A 198 2.83 3.46 14.45
C THR A 198 4.26 3.64 13.94
N ILE A 199 5.14 4.09 14.83
CA ILE A 199 6.59 4.18 14.58
C ILE A 199 7.28 3.26 15.58
N LEU A 200 7.82 2.14 15.10
CA LEU A 200 8.38 1.07 15.93
C LEU A 200 9.78 0.69 15.50
N GLY A 201 10.75 0.74 16.41
CA GLY A 201 12.07 0.14 16.20
C GLY A 201 12.86 0.77 15.05
N ASN A 202 12.86 2.11 14.97
CA ASN A 202 13.64 2.88 14.00
C ASN A 202 14.75 3.70 14.69
N ALA A 203 15.87 3.92 14.01
CA ALA A 203 17.01 4.70 14.51
C ALA A 203 16.83 6.23 14.36
N LEU A 204 15.60 6.72 14.52
CA LEU A 204 15.24 8.12 14.28
C LEU A 204 15.97 9.04 15.26
N ILE A 205 16.50 10.16 14.76
CA ILE A 205 17.16 11.19 15.57
C ILE A 205 16.11 12.21 16.08
N ASP A 206 15.14 12.53 15.24
CA ASP A 206 13.96 13.33 15.56
C ASP A 206 12.79 12.94 14.64
N LEU A 207 11.64 13.61 14.81
CA LEU A 207 10.43 13.40 14.01
C LEU A 207 10.15 14.60 13.09
N THR A 208 11.14 15.43 12.76
CA THR A 208 10.92 16.69 12.01
C THR A 208 10.33 16.48 10.62
N GLY A 209 10.51 15.28 10.06
CA GLY A 209 9.88 14.87 8.82
C GLY A 209 8.34 14.83 8.86
N ILE A 210 7.70 14.83 10.03
CA ILE A 210 6.24 14.94 10.18
C ILE A 210 5.78 16.25 10.84
N ARG A 211 6.60 17.31 10.75
CA ARG A 211 6.32 18.65 11.34
C ARG A 211 4.98 19.28 10.96
N ASN A 212 4.34 18.83 9.89
CA ASN A 212 3.04 19.35 9.43
C ASN A 212 1.87 18.44 9.82
N LEU A 213 2.11 17.32 10.52
CA LEU A 213 1.08 16.41 10.97
C LEU A 213 0.20 17.09 12.02
N GLN A 214 -1.10 17.17 11.75
CA GLN A 214 -2.09 17.85 12.57
C GLN A 214 -3.00 16.87 13.32
N SER A 215 -3.32 15.73 12.73
CA SER A 215 -4.25 14.76 13.33
C SER A 215 -3.89 13.30 13.06
N VAL A 216 -4.17 12.47 14.06
CA VAL A 216 -4.17 11.00 13.98
C VAL A 216 -5.53 10.50 14.46
N GLY A 217 -6.35 9.93 13.56
CA GLY A 217 -7.70 9.48 13.87
C GLY A 217 -7.76 8.18 14.69
N GLY A 218 -6.63 7.51 14.89
CA GLY A 218 -6.47 6.32 15.72
C GLY A 218 -5.47 6.51 16.86
N HIS A 219 -4.62 5.51 17.08
CA HIS A 219 -3.58 5.55 18.09
C HIS A 219 -2.30 6.19 17.54
N LEU A 220 -1.58 6.94 18.38
CA LEU A 220 -0.19 7.28 18.15
C LEU A 220 0.69 6.37 19.01
N THR A 221 1.48 5.53 18.35
CA THR A 221 2.46 4.65 19.01
C THR A 221 3.87 5.01 18.59
N LEU A 222 4.68 5.46 19.56
CA LEU A 222 6.10 5.79 19.38
C LEU A 222 6.91 4.85 20.27
N SER A 223 7.56 3.86 19.66
CA SER A 223 8.22 2.78 20.39
C SER A 223 9.58 2.42 19.86
N GLY A 224 10.55 2.24 20.76
CA GLY A 224 11.88 1.75 20.37
C GLY A 224 12.63 2.70 19.42
N THR A 225 12.44 4.00 19.55
CA THR A 225 13.17 5.01 18.75
C THR A 225 14.42 5.51 19.47
N THR A 226 15.35 6.10 18.74
CA THR A 226 16.56 6.76 19.29
C THR A 226 16.42 8.28 19.37
N ALA A 227 15.21 8.83 19.25
CA ALA A 227 15.00 10.26 19.22
C ALA A 227 15.20 10.86 20.62
N LEU A 228 15.92 11.99 20.70
CA LEU A 228 16.14 12.67 21.98
C LEU A 228 14.91 13.44 22.45
N SER A 229 14.03 13.81 21.52
CA SER A 229 12.74 14.47 21.75
C SER A 229 11.78 14.09 20.62
N PHE A 230 10.51 14.45 20.75
CA PHE A 230 9.53 14.34 19.66
C PHE A 230 9.39 15.63 18.84
N LYS A 231 10.51 16.33 18.66
CA LYS A 231 10.58 17.47 17.74
C LYS A 231 10.05 17.09 16.37
N GLY A 232 9.13 17.90 15.83
CA GLY A 232 8.32 17.58 14.66
C GLY A 232 6.87 17.22 14.96
N LEU A 233 6.47 17.11 16.23
CA LEU A 233 5.05 16.94 16.60
C LEU A 233 4.39 18.22 17.12
N GLU A 234 5.03 19.39 16.96
CA GLU A 234 4.54 20.66 17.52
C GLU A 234 3.17 21.09 16.99
N ASN A 235 2.79 20.63 15.80
CA ASN A 235 1.51 20.94 15.17
C ASN A 235 0.46 19.84 15.35
N LEU A 236 0.78 18.75 16.04
CA LEU A 236 -0.16 17.66 16.27
C LEU A 236 -1.19 18.09 17.32
N ASP A 237 -2.42 18.31 16.87
CA ASP A 237 -3.50 18.86 17.69
C ASP A 237 -4.40 17.75 18.27
N THR A 238 -4.67 16.69 17.48
CA THR A 238 -5.60 15.62 17.88
C THR A 238 -5.04 14.22 17.70
N ILE A 239 -5.33 13.38 18.70
CA ILE A 239 -5.22 11.92 18.65
C ILE A 239 -6.54 11.38 19.19
N ASP A 240 -7.38 10.81 18.32
CA ASP A 240 -8.71 10.34 18.75
C ASP A 240 -8.62 9.04 19.59
N GLY A 241 -7.51 8.31 19.45
CA GLY A 241 -7.21 7.10 20.19
C GLY A 241 -6.21 7.32 21.33
N ASN A 242 -5.28 6.38 21.44
CA ASN A 242 -4.36 6.29 22.58
C ASN A 242 -3.03 6.94 22.21
N LEU A 243 -2.41 7.62 23.17
CA LEU A 243 -1.01 8.00 23.08
C LEU A 243 -0.16 6.98 23.83
N THR A 244 0.70 6.27 23.09
CA THR A 244 1.57 5.21 23.62
C THR A 244 3.02 5.51 23.31
N ILE A 245 3.80 5.82 24.34
CA ILE A 245 5.24 6.13 24.26
C ILE A 245 6.00 5.08 25.07
N VAL A 246 6.66 4.14 24.38
CA VAL A 246 7.20 2.95 25.04
C VAL A 246 8.63 2.65 24.63
N ALA A 247 9.48 2.30 25.60
CA ALA A 247 10.81 1.76 25.30
C ALA A 247 11.68 2.68 24.40
N ASN A 248 11.62 4.00 24.60
CA ASN A 248 12.53 4.95 23.93
C ASN A 248 13.70 5.25 24.87
N PRO A 249 14.85 4.56 24.73
CA PRO A 249 15.89 4.53 25.76
C PRO A 249 16.60 5.87 26.00
N VAL A 250 16.63 6.75 25.01
CA VAL A 250 17.38 8.02 25.05
C VAL A 250 16.49 9.26 25.01
N LEU A 251 15.17 9.08 25.01
CA LEU A 251 14.20 10.18 24.99
C LEU A 251 14.33 11.03 26.27
N LEU A 252 14.61 12.32 26.12
CA LEU A 252 14.84 13.26 27.24
C LEU A 252 13.57 14.04 27.60
N ASP A 253 12.79 14.45 26.60
CA ASP A 253 11.57 15.24 26.79
C ASP A 253 10.52 14.98 25.70
N ILE A 254 9.29 15.42 25.99
CA ILE A 254 8.11 15.28 25.11
C ILE A 254 7.41 16.63 24.91
N LYS A 255 8.15 17.74 24.97
CA LYS A 255 7.58 19.10 24.99
C LYS A 255 6.80 19.43 23.73
N SER A 256 7.18 18.85 22.60
CA SER A 256 6.51 19.04 21.31
C SER A 256 5.05 18.57 21.31
N LEU A 257 4.60 17.79 22.30
CA LEU A 257 3.20 17.35 22.41
C LEU A 257 2.26 18.39 23.02
N SER A 258 2.72 19.62 23.28
CA SER A 258 1.99 20.65 24.04
C SER A 258 0.66 21.10 23.46
N ASN A 259 0.41 20.85 22.17
CA ASN A 259 -0.86 21.20 21.52
C ASN A 259 -1.98 20.20 21.80
N LEU A 260 -1.64 18.96 22.20
CA LEU A 260 -2.64 17.93 22.46
C LEU A 260 -3.57 18.34 23.60
N THR A 261 -4.88 18.25 23.36
CA THR A 261 -5.91 18.64 24.34
C THR A 261 -6.60 17.46 25.03
N GLY A 262 -6.52 16.28 24.43
CA GLY A 262 -7.16 15.06 24.93
C GLY A 262 -6.63 13.83 24.22
N VAL A 263 -6.67 12.69 24.91
CA VAL A 263 -6.40 11.35 24.37
C VAL A 263 -7.36 10.37 25.02
N LYS A 264 -7.63 9.22 24.40
CA LYS A 264 -8.45 8.18 25.01
C LYS A 264 -7.75 7.52 26.19
N ASP A 265 -6.51 7.09 26.00
CA ASP A 265 -5.64 6.59 27.07
C ASP A 265 -4.22 7.13 26.87
N LEU A 266 -3.49 7.29 27.99
CA LEU A 266 -2.11 7.75 28.01
C LEU A 266 -1.20 6.68 28.63
N TYR A 267 -0.30 6.13 27.83
CA TYR A 267 0.69 5.16 28.29
C TYR A 267 2.10 5.64 28.00
N ILE A 268 2.88 5.90 29.05
CA ILE A 268 4.29 6.26 28.97
C ILE A 268 5.05 5.22 29.78
N THR A 269 5.69 4.27 29.10
CA THR A 269 6.28 3.10 29.76
C THR A 269 7.72 2.85 29.33
N ALA A 270 8.60 2.53 30.28
CA ALA A 270 9.97 2.11 29.98
C ALA A 270 10.79 3.16 29.17
N ASN A 271 10.64 4.45 29.47
CA ASN A 271 11.47 5.51 28.89
C ASN A 271 12.48 5.99 29.97
N PRO A 272 13.65 5.33 30.10
CA PRO A 272 14.55 5.50 31.25
C PRO A 272 15.17 6.90 31.37
N CYS A 273 15.35 7.61 30.26
CA CYS A 273 15.94 8.95 30.23
C CYS A 273 14.93 10.10 30.24
N LEU A 274 13.62 9.81 30.20
CA LEU A 274 12.59 10.86 30.13
C LEU A 274 12.54 11.63 31.45
N LEU A 275 12.85 12.92 31.40
CA LEU A 275 13.08 13.73 32.61
C LEU A 275 11.78 14.31 33.20
N SER A 276 10.77 14.55 32.36
CA SER A 276 9.53 15.20 32.77
C SER A 276 8.38 14.89 31.83
N LEU A 277 7.16 15.17 32.27
CA LEU A 277 5.93 15.10 31.46
C LEU A 277 5.53 16.47 30.90
N GLU A 278 6.40 17.48 31.02
CA GLU A 278 6.17 18.79 30.38
C GLU A 278 6.01 18.59 28.87
N GLY A 279 4.88 19.05 28.35
CA GLY A 279 4.40 18.69 27.01
C GLY A 279 3.00 18.10 27.06
N LEU A 280 2.58 17.52 28.18
CA LEU A 280 1.22 16.99 28.34
C LEU A 280 0.26 17.98 29.01
N ASN A 281 0.72 19.21 29.31
CA ASN A 281 -0.05 20.20 30.06
C ASN A 281 -1.35 20.61 29.35
N GLY A 282 -1.47 20.37 28.04
CA GLY A 282 -2.66 20.62 27.24
C GLY A 282 -3.75 19.56 27.42
N ILE A 283 -3.41 18.34 27.84
CA ILE A 283 -4.36 17.24 27.97
C ILE A 283 -5.27 17.47 29.16
N ARG A 284 -6.58 17.55 28.90
CA ARG A 284 -7.63 17.78 29.90
C ARG A 284 -8.36 16.51 30.30
N SER A 285 -8.44 15.53 29.42
CA SER A 285 -9.19 14.29 29.64
C SER A 285 -8.40 13.09 29.13
N SER A 286 -8.39 12.03 29.94
CA SER A 286 -7.95 10.68 29.56
C SER A 286 -8.75 9.63 30.34
N GLY A 287 -8.97 8.46 29.73
CA GLY A 287 -9.51 7.28 30.38
C GLY A 287 -8.49 6.70 31.36
N ASN A 288 -7.54 5.91 30.86
CA ASN A 288 -6.46 5.34 31.67
C ASN A 288 -5.16 6.11 31.53
N VAL A 289 -4.39 6.19 32.62
CA VAL A 289 -3.03 6.72 32.59
C VAL A 289 -2.05 5.76 33.27
N GLY A 290 -1.13 5.23 32.46
CA GLY A 290 -0.02 4.40 32.92
C GLY A 290 1.32 5.10 32.75
N ILE A 291 1.97 5.48 33.85
CA ILE A 291 3.32 6.04 33.88
C ILE A 291 4.22 5.05 34.61
N VAL A 292 4.76 4.08 33.88
CA VAL A 292 5.41 2.90 34.47
C VAL A 292 6.86 2.79 34.01
N ALA A 293 7.77 2.46 34.92
CA ALA A 293 9.19 2.23 34.58
C ALA A 293 9.87 3.41 33.85
N ASN A 294 9.60 4.65 34.28
CA ASN A 294 10.31 5.86 33.82
C ASN A 294 11.16 6.44 34.98
N PRO A 295 12.29 5.81 35.34
CA PRO A 295 13.06 6.13 36.55
C PRO A 295 13.58 7.58 36.65
N ALA A 296 13.76 8.29 35.53
CA ALA A 296 14.22 9.68 35.54
C ALA A 296 13.11 10.71 35.83
N ILE A 297 11.84 10.32 35.73
CA ILE A 297 10.70 11.18 36.09
C ILE A 297 10.64 11.28 37.61
N THR A 298 10.84 12.49 38.13
CA THR A 298 10.79 12.77 39.59
C THR A 298 9.52 13.49 40.02
N SER A 299 8.72 13.96 39.05
CA SER A 299 7.49 14.72 39.27
C SER A 299 6.49 14.43 38.16
N LEU A 300 5.20 14.46 38.49
CA LEU A 300 4.10 14.38 37.51
C LEU A 300 3.74 15.75 36.91
N LYS A 301 4.62 16.75 37.06
CA LYS A 301 4.50 18.05 36.41
C LYS A 301 4.35 17.84 34.89
N GLY A 302 3.30 18.42 34.30
CA GLY A 302 2.82 18.05 32.97
C GLY A 302 1.39 17.53 32.95
N LEU A 303 0.91 16.93 34.06
CA LEU A 303 -0.42 16.32 34.15
C LEU A 303 -1.40 17.12 35.04
N GLU A 304 -1.07 18.35 35.41
CA GLU A 304 -1.82 19.12 36.41
C GLU A 304 -3.25 19.45 35.98
N ASN A 305 -3.49 19.50 34.67
CA ASN A 305 -4.80 19.81 34.10
C ASN A 305 -5.61 18.57 33.72
N LEU A 306 -5.11 17.37 34.03
CA LEU A 306 -5.71 16.13 33.59
C LEU A 306 -6.86 15.71 34.52
N GLU A 307 -8.06 15.60 33.96
CA GLU A 307 -9.22 14.94 34.56
C GLU A 307 -9.27 13.49 34.08
N ILE A 308 -9.43 12.54 35.01
CA ILE A 308 -9.45 11.11 34.71
C ILE A 308 -10.89 10.65 34.70
N VAL A 309 -11.36 10.19 33.54
CA VAL A 309 -12.79 9.92 33.33
C VAL A 309 -13.18 8.53 33.85
N GLU A 310 -12.33 7.50 33.68
CA GLU A 310 -12.70 6.11 34.04
C GLU A 310 -11.54 5.17 34.48
N GLY A 311 -10.29 5.63 34.62
CA GLY A 311 -9.11 4.75 34.73
C GLY A 311 -8.24 4.83 35.99
N PHE A 312 -7.35 3.83 36.14
CA PHE A 312 -6.40 3.69 37.25
C PHE A 312 -5.08 4.44 36.96
N LEU A 313 -4.65 5.32 37.87
CA LEU A 313 -3.28 5.84 37.88
C LEU A 313 -2.32 4.77 38.41
N SER A 314 -1.51 4.19 37.52
CA SER A 314 -0.41 3.31 37.94
C SER A 314 0.93 4.04 37.85
N GLU A 315 1.52 4.34 39.02
CA GLU A 315 2.95 4.67 39.16
C GLU A 315 3.63 3.46 39.81
N ARG A 316 4.42 2.70 39.05
CA ARG A 316 5.32 1.70 39.63
C ARG A 316 6.74 2.21 39.55
N ARG A 317 7.24 2.74 40.67
CA ARG A 317 8.67 2.93 40.88
C ARG A 317 9.29 1.55 40.95
N GLN A 318 10.26 1.26 40.08
CA GLN A 318 11.15 0.14 40.35
C GLN A 318 11.95 0.53 41.58
N ASN A 319 11.57 -0.06 42.72
CA ASN A 319 12.36 0.00 43.93
C ASN A 319 13.74 -0.58 43.62
N LYS A 320 14.77 0.15 44.09
CA LYS A 320 16.21 -0.16 43.99
C LYS A 320 16.55 -1.62 44.24
#